data_AF-A0A7T4QXQ7-F1
#
_entry.id   AF-A0A7T4QXQ7-F1
#
_cell.length_a   1.000
_cell.length_b   1.000
_cell.length_c   1.000
_cell.angle_alpha   90.00
_cell.angle_beta   90.00
_cell.angle_gamma   90.00
#
_symmetry.space_group_name_H-M   'P 1'
#
loop_
_entity.id
_entity.type
_entity.pdbx_description
1 polymer ?
#
loop_
_entity_poly.entity_id
_entity_poly.type
_entity_poly.pdbx_seq_one_letter_code
_entity_poly.pdbx_strand_id
1 'polypeptide(L)'
;MTKTEFNTQVIEQTNELKVFAKRFTNDYDEVNDLLQDTMLKAVSYFRNFQEGSNLKAWLYTIMRNTFINNYRRTTKSRSFITTEEEISTSHLQYSSVRNGGEDKFVMEDIQKALGELDEGFYIPFTMLYEGYKYNEIAEHLNLPIGTVKTRIHIARKRLKGTLSTYKN
;
A
#
# COMPACT_ATOMS: atom_id res chain seq x y z
N MET A 1 -24.76 3.79 2.77
CA MET A 1 -24.07 4.66 3.74
C MET A 1 -24.01 6.10 3.26
N THR A 2 -24.40 7.04 4.12
CA THR A 2 -24.27 8.48 3.89
C THR A 2 -22.84 8.97 4.11
N LYS A 3 -22.48 10.14 3.55
CA LYS A 3 -21.15 10.74 3.76
C LYS A 3 -20.87 11.03 5.24
N THR A 4 -21.89 11.42 6.00
CA THR A 4 -21.75 11.71 7.43
C THR A 4 -21.45 10.45 8.23
N GLU A 5 -22.19 9.36 8.01
CA GLU A 5 -21.94 8.06 8.66
C GLU A 5 -20.53 7.55 8.34
N PHE A 6 -20.10 7.67 7.08
CA PHE A 6 -18.76 7.31 6.67
C PHE A 6 -17.69 8.12 7.39
N ASN A 7 -17.85 9.45 7.46
CA ASN A 7 -16.89 10.31 8.15
C ASN A 7 -16.75 9.93 9.63
N THR A 8 -17.85 9.59 10.30
CA THR A 8 -17.82 9.09 11.68
C THR A 8 -17.02 7.79 11.78
N GLN A 9 -17.29 6.81 10.91
CA GLN A 9 -16.53 5.56 10.90
C GLN A 9 -15.04 5.79 10.63
N VAL A 10 -14.68 6.71 9.75
CA VAL A 10 -13.28 7.08 9.49
C VAL A 10 -12.63 7.68 10.74
N ILE A 11 -13.33 8.56 11.46
CA ILE A 11 -12.86 9.15 12.74
C ILE A 11 -12.64 8.07 13.80
N GLU A 12 -13.49 7.06 13.88
CA GLU A 12 -13.32 5.94 14.82
C GLU A 12 -12.02 5.15 14.57
N GLN A 13 -11.50 5.15 13.35
CA GLN A 13 -10.23 4.48 13.00
C GLN A 13 -8.98 5.29 13.37
N THR A 14 -9.11 6.50 13.92
CA THR A 14 -7.99 7.43 14.17
C THR A 14 -6.87 6.81 15.00
N ASN A 15 -7.18 6.15 16.11
CA ASN A 15 -6.16 5.57 17.00
C ASN A 15 -5.39 4.44 16.31
N GLU A 16 -6.09 3.58 15.58
CA GLU A 16 -5.46 2.47 14.87
C GLU A 16 -4.61 2.96 13.70
N LEU A 17 -5.08 3.97 12.97
CA LEU A 17 -4.31 4.63 11.92
C LEU A 17 -3.07 5.32 12.48
N LYS A 18 -3.15 5.96 13.64
CA LYS A 18 -1.98 6.58 14.29
C LYS A 18 -0.95 5.54 14.70
N VAL A 19 -1.38 4.37 15.20
CA VAL A 19 -0.47 3.25 15.51
C VAL A 19 0.14 2.68 14.23
N PHE A 20 -0.61 2.59 13.15
CA PHE A 20 -0.09 2.13 11.86
C PHE A 20 0.90 3.13 11.25
N ALA A 21 0.63 4.44 11.35
CA ALA A 21 1.52 5.50 10.87
C ALA A 21 2.92 5.43 11.50
N LYS A 22 3.00 5.10 12.80
CA LYS A 22 4.27 4.91 13.53
C LYS A 22 5.17 3.80 12.99
N ARG A 23 4.66 2.95 12.09
CA ARG A 23 5.47 1.92 11.42
C ARG A 23 6.27 2.48 10.25
N PHE A 24 5.91 3.66 9.76
CA PHE A 24 6.62 4.33 8.66
C PHE A 24 7.68 5.32 9.16
N THR A 25 7.43 5.98 10.29
CA THR A 25 8.33 6.98 10.89
C THR A 25 8.10 7.06 12.40
N ASN A 26 9.16 7.37 13.15
CA ASN A 26 9.11 7.61 14.60
C ASN A 26 8.96 9.09 14.95
N ASP A 27 9.03 9.99 13.97
CA ASP A 27 8.83 11.42 14.16
C ASP A 27 7.35 11.71 14.47
N TYR A 28 7.09 12.46 15.54
CA TYR A 28 5.74 12.71 16.00
C TYR A 28 4.94 13.59 15.03
N ASP A 29 5.59 14.58 14.43
CA ASP A 29 4.96 15.52 13.52
C ASP A 29 4.67 14.84 12.18
N GLU A 30 5.63 14.07 11.63
CA GLU A 30 5.41 13.29 10.41
C GLU A 30 4.27 12.25 10.58
N VAL A 31 4.15 11.63 11.76
CA VAL A 31 3.04 10.73 12.07
C VAL A 31 1.69 11.46 12.04
N ASN A 32 1.60 12.65 12.64
CA ASN A 32 0.35 13.40 12.66
C ASN A 32 -0.01 13.94 11.28
N ASP A 33 0.97 14.39 10.51
CA ASP A 33 0.77 14.87 9.14
C ASP A 33 0.29 13.73 8.22
N LEU A 34 0.94 12.57 8.28
CA LEU A 34 0.52 11.39 7.52
C LEU A 34 -0.89 10.94 7.89
N LEU A 35 -1.24 10.97 9.17
CA LEU A 35 -2.58 10.68 9.66
C LEU A 35 -3.60 11.69 9.10
N GLN A 36 -3.33 12.98 9.20
CA GLN A 36 -4.22 14.03 8.74
C GLN A 36 -4.45 13.95 7.23
N ASP A 37 -3.40 13.81 6.44
CA ASP A 37 -3.47 13.64 4.98
C ASP A 37 -4.31 12.42 4.59
N THR A 38 -4.13 11.31 5.31
CA THR A 38 -4.89 10.08 5.08
C THR A 38 -6.38 10.32 5.29
N MET A 39 -6.75 10.98 6.39
CA MET A 39 -8.14 11.28 6.74
C MET A 39 -8.78 12.22 5.72
N LEU A 40 -8.09 13.29 5.33
CA LEU A 40 -8.56 14.23 4.31
C LEU A 40 -8.79 13.54 2.95
N LYS A 41 -7.87 12.66 2.54
CA LYS A 41 -8.02 11.87 1.32
C LYS A 41 -9.16 10.86 1.41
N ALA A 42 -9.33 10.19 2.55
CA ALA A 42 -10.44 9.26 2.76
C ALA A 42 -11.80 9.95 2.56
N VAL A 43 -12.00 11.13 3.16
CA VAL A 43 -13.22 11.93 3.00
C VAL A 43 -13.40 12.40 1.55
N SER A 44 -12.31 12.78 0.88
CA SER A 44 -12.32 13.20 -0.52
C SER A 44 -12.64 12.05 -1.48
N TYR A 45 -12.18 10.85 -1.17
CA TYR A 45 -12.37 9.62 -1.94
C TYR A 45 -13.58 8.80 -1.47
N PHE A 46 -14.50 9.39 -0.69
CA PHE A 46 -15.69 8.72 -0.20
C PHE A 46 -16.44 7.94 -1.30
N ARG A 47 -16.60 8.53 -2.49
CA ARG A 47 -17.29 7.89 -3.63
C ARG A 47 -16.57 6.67 -4.19
N ASN A 48 -15.28 6.50 -3.90
CA ASN A 48 -14.46 5.36 -4.31
C ASN A 48 -14.51 4.22 -3.28
N PHE A 49 -15.05 4.45 -2.09
CA PHE A 49 -15.22 3.40 -1.09
C PHE A 49 -16.43 2.54 -1.46
N GLN A 50 -16.21 1.22 -1.50
CA GLN A 50 -17.28 0.26 -1.72
C GLN A 50 -17.87 -0.15 -0.37
N GLU A 51 -19.14 0.19 -0.14
CA GLU A 51 -19.86 -0.20 1.09
C GLU A 51 -19.88 -1.73 1.26
N GLY A 52 -19.73 -2.19 2.50
CA GLY A 52 -19.57 -3.60 2.84
C GLY A 52 -18.15 -4.16 2.64
N SER A 53 -17.22 -3.37 2.10
CA SER A 53 -15.79 -3.72 2.09
C SER A 53 -15.08 -3.31 3.39
N ASN A 54 -13.87 -3.82 3.61
CA ASN A 54 -13.10 -3.54 4.83
C ASN A 54 -12.55 -2.10 4.81
N LEU A 55 -13.19 -1.20 5.58
CA LEU A 55 -12.80 0.21 5.70
C LEU A 55 -11.36 0.38 6.20
N LYS A 56 -10.95 -0.38 7.22
CA LYS A 56 -9.61 -0.30 7.80
C LYS A 56 -8.53 -0.62 6.77
N ALA A 57 -8.71 -1.70 6.00
CA ALA A 57 -7.79 -2.06 4.94
C ALA A 57 -7.71 -0.99 3.83
N TRP A 58 -8.84 -0.36 3.50
CA TRP A 58 -8.89 0.73 2.54
C TRP A 58 -8.15 1.98 3.04
N LEU A 59 -8.34 2.36 4.31
CA LEU A 59 -7.62 3.48 4.94
C LEU A 59 -6.11 3.22 5.02
N TYR A 60 -5.69 1.99 5.35
CA TYR A 60 -4.28 1.60 5.35
C TYR A 60 -3.65 1.71 3.97
N THR A 61 -4.40 1.38 2.92
CA THR A 61 -3.97 1.56 1.53
C THR A 61 -3.76 3.04 1.20
N ILE A 62 -4.69 3.91 1.60
CA ILE A 62 -4.56 5.37 1.41
C ILE A 62 -3.33 5.89 2.16
N MET A 63 -3.14 5.49 3.43
CA MET A 63 -2.02 5.93 4.26
C MET A 63 -0.68 5.53 3.65
N ARG A 64 -0.51 4.24 3.32
CA ARG A 64 0.72 3.73 2.72
C ARG A 64 1.04 4.45 1.40
N ASN A 65 0.05 4.60 0.53
CA ASN A 65 0.23 5.32 -0.73
C ASN A 65 0.58 6.79 -0.49
N THR A 66 0.02 7.42 0.54
CA THR A 66 0.33 8.80 0.89
C THR A 66 1.77 8.94 1.38
N PHE A 67 2.20 8.06 2.29
CA PHE A 67 3.58 8.02 2.77
C PHE A 67 4.57 7.85 1.63
N ILE A 68 4.38 6.85 0.77
CA ILE A 68 5.28 6.58 -0.37
C ILE A 68 5.33 7.79 -1.32
N ASN A 69 4.20 8.42 -1.61
CA ASN A 69 4.17 9.59 -2.48
C ASN A 69 4.89 10.79 -1.85
N ASN A 70 4.71 11.02 -0.54
CA ASN A 70 5.39 12.09 0.19
C ASN A 70 6.90 11.82 0.22
N TYR A 71 7.32 10.60 0.54
CA TYR A 71 8.72 10.18 0.51
C TYR A 71 9.35 10.38 -0.86
N ARG A 72 8.72 9.91 -1.95
CA ARG A 72 9.22 10.08 -3.33
C ARG A 72 9.32 11.55 -3.75
N ARG A 73 8.45 12.43 -3.23
CA ARG A 73 8.55 13.89 -3.47
C ARG A 73 9.73 14.49 -2.73
N THR A 74 9.90 14.14 -1.46
CA THR A 74 11.02 14.61 -0.64
C THR A 74 12.35 14.13 -1.20
N THR A 75 12.48 12.87 -1.61
CA THR A 75 13.70 12.36 -2.23
C THR A 75 13.98 13.00 -3.58
N LYS A 76 12.99 13.15 -4.48
CA LYS A 76 13.18 13.90 -5.73
C LYS A 76 13.57 15.35 -5.49
N SER A 77 13.00 16.01 -4.48
CA SER A 77 13.36 17.37 -4.09
C SER A 77 14.77 17.45 -3.51
N ARG A 78 15.20 16.42 -2.77
CA ARG A 78 16.56 16.30 -2.22
C ARG A 78 17.59 15.87 -3.27
N SER A 79 17.24 15.16 -4.33
CA SER A 79 18.16 14.85 -5.43
C SER A 79 18.62 16.08 -6.22
N PHE A 80 17.95 17.23 -6.08
CA PHE A 80 18.49 18.52 -6.54
C PHE A 80 19.53 19.13 -5.58
N ILE A 81 19.69 18.56 -4.38
CA ILE A 81 20.53 19.00 -3.27
C ILE A 81 21.20 17.76 -2.64
N THR A 82 22.13 17.15 -3.38
CA THR A 82 23.09 16.13 -2.91
C THR A 82 22.57 14.70 -2.66
N THR A 83 23.48 13.77 -3.00
CA THR A 83 23.39 12.31 -3.09
C THR A 83 23.36 11.61 -1.72
N GLU A 84 22.86 10.38 -1.74
CA GLU A 84 22.99 9.32 -0.73
C GLU A 84 22.07 9.39 0.49
N GLU A 85 20.98 8.63 0.41
CA GLU A 85 20.53 7.75 1.49
C GLU A 85 19.57 6.71 0.88
N GLU A 86 20.12 5.56 0.49
CA GLU A 86 19.32 4.36 0.18
C GLU A 86 18.65 3.87 1.47
N ILE A 87 17.38 4.22 1.65
CA ILE A 87 16.59 3.63 2.73
C ILE A 87 16.12 2.26 2.28
N SER A 88 16.78 1.27 2.87
CA SER A 88 16.57 -0.17 2.82
C SER A 88 15.09 -0.57 2.74
N THR A 89 14.79 -1.44 1.78
CA THR A 89 13.50 -2.12 1.52
C THR A 89 12.95 -2.92 2.72
N SER A 90 13.65 -2.92 3.85
CA SER A 90 13.30 -3.56 5.12
C SER A 90 12.08 -2.97 5.84
N HIS A 91 11.69 -1.72 5.56
CA HIS A 91 10.54 -1.09 6.23
C HIS A 91 9.17 -1.52 5.68
N LEU A 92 9.11 -2.16 4.50
CA LEU A 92 7.87 -2.71 3.95
C LEU A 92 7.46 -4.05 4.59
N GLN A 93 8.36 -4.68 5.36
CA GLN A 93 8.12 -5.99 5.98
C GLN A 93 7.38 -5.92 7.33
N TYR A 94 7.25 -4.74 7.95
CA TYR A 94 6.64 -4.60 9.28
C TYR A 94 5.12 -4.33 9.24
N SER A 95 4.36 -5.09 8.45
CA SER A 95 2.89 -5.10 8.56
C SER A 95 2.37 -6.06 9.65
N SER A 96 3.22 -6.87 10.28
CA SER A 96 2.82 -7.83 11.31
C SER A 96 3.05 -7.33 12.74
N VAL A 97 2.04 -6.70 13.35
CA VAL A 97 1.85 -6.79 14.82
C VAL A 97 0.36 -6.69 15.12
N ARG A 98 -0.35 -7.81 15.05
CA ARG A 98 -1.25 -8.36 16.08
C ARG A 98 -1.72 -9.77 15.65
N ASN A 99 -1.43 -10.76 16.51
CA ASN A 99 -1.68 -12.21 16.43
C ASN A 99 -0.57 -13.06 15.76
N GLY A 100 0.47 -13.38 16.56
CA GLY A 100 1.74 -14.00 16.17
C GLY A 100 1.75 -15.51 15.91
N GLY A 101 0.79 -16.03 15.16
CA GLY A 101 0.82 -17.42 14.69
C GLY A 101 0.35 -17.52 13.23
N GLU A 102 -0.93 -17.19 13.00
CA GLU A 102 -1.58 -17.29 11.70
C GLU A 102 -1.01 -16.31 10.67
N ASP A 103 -0.68 -15.07 11.07
CA ASP A 103 -0.16 -14.05 10.15
C ASP A 103 1.20 -14.39 9.54
N LYS A 104 2.05 -15.17 10.23
CA LYS A 104 3.33 -15.62 9.67
C LYS A 104 3.14 -16.66 8.57
N PHE A 105 2.22 -17.60 8.77
CA PHE A 105 1.86 -18.60 7.76
C PHE A 105 1.19 -17.94 6.55
N VAL A 106 0.29 -16.98 6.78
CA VAL A 106 -0.32 -16.18 5.71
C VAL A 106 0.75 -15.40 4.94
N MET A 107 1.73 -14.81 5.62
CA MET A 107 2.80 -14.07 4.96
C MET A 107 3.76 -14.97 4.17
N GLU A 108 4.14 -16.13 4.71
CA GLU A 108 4.93 -17.13 3.98
C GLU A 108 4.20 -17.64 2.74
N ASP A 109 2.89 -17.86 2.82
CA ASP A 109 2.08 -18.29 1.68
C ASP A 109 1.87 -17.18 0.65
N ILE A 110 1.76 -15.92 1.09
CA ILE A 110 1.80 -14.76 0.19
C ILE A 110 3.16 -14.70 -0.54
N GLN A 111 4.27 -14.90 0.17
CA GLN A 111 5.61 -14.89 -0.43
C GLN A 111 5.81 -16.06 -1.39
N LYS A 112 5.35 -17.27 -1.05
CA LYS A 112 5.35 -18.42 -1.97
C LYS A 112 4.49 -18.16 -3.19
N ALA A 113 3.26 -17.70 -3.01
CA ALA A 113 2.36 -17.37 -4.13
C ALA A 113 2.93 -16.28 -5.04
N LEU A 114 3.70 -15.33 -4.48
CA LEU A 114 4.45 -14.35 -5.25
C LEU A 114 5.64 -14.97 -6.01
N GLY A 115 6.36 -15.91 -5.39
CA GLY A 115 7.48 -16.63 -6.01
C GLY A 115 7.06 -17.62 -7.11
N GLU A 116 5.81 -18.05 -7.13
CA GLU A 116 5.22 -18.86 -8.21
C GLU A 116 4.85 -18.04 -9.46
N LEU A 117 4.84 -16.70 -9.35
CA LEU A 117 4.63 -15.84 -10.51
C LEU A 117 5.91 -15.74 -11.31
N ASP A 118 5.80 -15.99 -12.62
CA ASP A 118 6.84 -15.63 -13.58
C ASP A 118 7.22 -14.14 -13.43
N GLU A 119 8.50 -13.83 -13.60
CA GLU A 119 9.10 -12.51 -13.38
C GLU A 119 8.35 -11.42 -14.16
N GLY A 120 7.84 -11.78 -15.35
CA GLY A 120 7.03 -10.91 -16.19
C GLY A 120 5.74 -10.41 -15.53
N PHE A 121 5.22 -11.09 -14.51
CA PHE A 121 4.04 -10.70 -13.72
C PHE A 121 4.41 -10.21 -12.33
N TYR A 122 5.40 -10.84 -11.69
CA TYR A 122 5.87 -10.49 -10.37
C TYR A 122 6.44 -9.06 -10.34
N ILE A 123 7.37 -8.72 -11.25
CA ILE A 123 8.07 -7.43 -11.22
C ILE A 123 7.09 -6.25 -11.37
N PRO A 124 6.19 -6.19 -12.37
CA PRO A 124 5.23 -5.09 -12.47
C PRO A 124 4.28 -5.00 -11.27
N PHE A 125 3.91 -6.14 -10.68
CA PHE A 125 3.04 -6.16 -9.50
C PHE A 125 3.76 -5.59 -8.27
N THR A 126 5.00 -6.01 -8.04
CA THR A 126 5.83 -5.54 -6.93
C THR A 126 6.11 -4.05 -7.05
N MET A 127 6.46 -3.55 -8.24
CA MET A 127 6.62 -2.11 -8.46
C MET A 127 5.33 -1.32 -8.20
N LEU A 128 4.17 -1.82 -8.66
CA LEU A 128 2.90 -1.17 -8.32
C LEU A 128 2.64 -1.19 -6.82
N TYR A 129 2.94 -2.31 -6.16
CA TYR A 129 2.84 -2.42 -4.72
C TYR A 129 3.77 -1.42 -4.04
N GLU A 130 5.00 -1.22 -4.48
CA GLU A 130 5.94 -0.19 -4.00
C GLU A 130 5.50 1.25 -4.29
N GLY A 131 4.38 1.45 -5.01
CA GLY A 131 3.78 2.76 -5.24
C GLY A 131 4.25 3.46 -6.52
N TYR A 132 4.87 2.72 -7.45
CA TYR A 132 5.08 3.21 -8.81
C TYR A 132 3.75 3.32 -9.55
N LYS A 133 3.59 4.36 -10.36
CA LYS A 133 2.42 4.52 -11.23
C LYS A 133 2.56 3.64 -12.48
N TYR A 134 1.44 3.27 -13.09
CA TYR A 134 1.44 2.42 -14.30
C TYR A 134 2.33 2.95 -15.44
N ASN A 135 2.40 4.27 -15.62
CA ASN A 135 3.26 4.90 -16.62
C ASN A 135 4.75 4.80 -16.25
N GLU A 136 5.10 4.95 -14.97
CA GLU A 136 6.49 4.82 -14.49
C GLU A 136 6.96 3.36 -14.62
N ILE A 137 6.09 2.39 -14.35
CA ILE A 137 6.39 0.96 -14.54
C ILE A 137 6.56 0.63 -16.03
N ALA A 138 5.70 1.18 -16.88
CA ALA A 138 5.78 1.01 -18.33
C ALA A 138 7.11 1.53 -18.88
N GLU A 139 7.53 2.72 -18.43
CA GLU A 139 8.81 3.31 -18.79
C GLU A 139 10.00 2.49 -18.25
N HIS A 140 9.98 2.14 -16.96
CA HIS A 140 11.07 1.40 -16.32
C HIS A 140 11.31 0.01 -16.93
N LEU A 141 10.23 -0.68 -17.33
CA LEU A 141 10.31 -2.02 -17.93
C LEU A 141 10.35 -1.99 -19.46
N ASN A 142 10.31 -0.81 -20.08
CA ASN A 142 10.19 -0.63 -21.53
C ASN A 142 9.02 -1.44 -22.14
N LEU A 143 7.84 -1.36 -21.52
CA LEU A 143 6.62 -2.07 -21.91
C LEU A 143 5.48 -1.09 -22.22
N PRO A 144 4.57 -1.44 -23.14
CA PRO A 144 3.33 -0.68 -23.30
C PRO A 144 2.49 -0.65 -22.01
N ILE A 145 1.87 0.49 -21.71
CA ILE A 145 1.05 0.64 -20.49
C ILE A 145 -0.12 -0.36 -20.43
N GLY A 146 -0.67 -0.76 -21.57
CA GLY A 146 -1.70 -1.82 -21.66
C GLY A 146 -1.17 -3.19 -21.22
N THR A 147 0.08 -3.51 -21.55
CA THR A 147 0.77 -4.74 -21.15
C THR A 147 1.01 -4.75 -19.64
N VAL A 148 1.43 -3.63 -19.07
CA VAL A 148 1.61 -3.48 -17.60
C VAL A 148 0.29 -3.72 -16.87
N LYS A 149 -0.81 -3.06 -17.31
CA LYS A 149 -2.15 -3.26 -16.72
C LYS A 149 -2.58 -4.72 -16.76
N THR A 150 -2.38 -5.39 -17.91
CA THR A 150 -2.74 -6.79 -18.12
C THR A 150 -1.92 -7.72 -17.22
N ARG A 151 -0.60 -7.53 -17.14
CA ARG A 151 0.30 -8.31 -16.29
C ARG A 151 -0.06 -8.19 -14.82
N ILE A 152 -0.32 -6.98 -14.33
CA ILE A 152 -0.74 -6.74 -12.94
C ILE A 152 -2.12 -7.36 -12.66
N HIS A 153 -3.06 -7.28 -13.60
CA HIS A 153 -4.36 -7.93 -13.45
C HIS A 153 -4.23 -9.45 -13.32
N ILE A 154 -3.41 -10.08 -14.16
CA ILE A 154 -3.15 -11.52 -14.12
C ILE A 154 -2.46 -11.91 -12.80
N ALA A 155 -1.45 -11.14 -12.37
CA ALA A 155 -0.78 -11.33 -11.08
C ALA A 155 -1.79 -11.33 -9.92
N ARG A 156 -2.66 -10.32 -9.86
CA ARG A 156 -3.73 -10.24 -8.83
C ARG A 156 -4.67 -11.44 -8.87
N LYS A 157 -5.06 -11.91 -10.06
CA LYS A 157 -5.97 -13.05 -10.21
C LYS A 157 -5.32 -14.34 -9.70
N ARG A 158 -4.04 -14.57 -10.02
CA ARG A 158 -3.27 -15.72 -9.55
C ARG A 158 -3.10 -15.70 -8.03
N LEU A 159 -2.64 -14.57 -7.47
CA LEU A 159 -2.51 -14.38 -6.03
C LEU A 159 -3.84 -14.60 -5.29
N LYS A 160 -4.95 -14.08 -5.83
CA LYS A 160 -6.29 -14.30 -5.26
C LYS A 160 -6.70 -15.77 -5.30
N GLY A 161 -6.32 -16.53 -6.32
CA GLY A 161 -6.59 -17.96 -6.44
C GLY A 161 -5.84 -18.76 -5.37
N THR A 162 -4.54 -18.54 -5.24
CA THR A 162 -3.68 -19.23 -4.27
C THR A 162 -4.05 -18.88 -2.82
N LEU A 163 -4.40 -17.61 -2.57
CA LEU A 163 -4.77 -17.11 -1.23
C LEU A 163 -6.27 -17.24 -0.90
N SER A 164 -7.07 -17.82 -1.79
CA SER A 164 -8.51 -18.04 -1.55
C SER A 164 -8.78 -18.97 -0.36
N THR A 165 -7.79 -19.75 0.07
CA THR A 165 -7.87 -20.64 1.23
C THR A 165 -7.99 -19.88 2.56
N TYR A 166 -7.55 -18.62 2.59
CA TYR A 166 -7.55 -17.77 3.79
C TYR A 166 -8.80 -16.90 3.96
N LYS A 167 -9.86 -17.20 3.21
CA LYS A 167 -11.07 -16.36 3.12
C LYS A 167 -12.20 -16.73 4.11
N ASN A 168 -11.89 -17.56 5.11
CA ASN A 168 -12.83 -18.00 6.14
C ASN A 168 -12.60 -17.26 7.45
#